data_AF-A0A7K9KHP9-F1
#
_entry.id   AF-A0A7K9KHP9-F1
#
_cell.length_a   1.000
_cell.length_b   1.000
_cell.length_c   1.000
_cell.angle_alpha   90.00
_cell.angle_beta   90.00
_cell.angle_gamma   90.00
#
_symmetry.space_group_name_H-M   'P 1'
#
loop_
_entity.id
_entity.type
_entity.pdbx_description
1 polymer ?
#
loop_
_entity_poly.entity_id
_entity_poly.type
_entity_poly.pdbx_seq_one_letter_code
_entity_poly.pdbx_strand_id
1 'polypeptide(L)'
;SHSNADLQNAVLDSSAAMGSNELQEKDATGALGHDLSNGNSSNLEAARRLAKRLYHLDRFKRSDVAKHLGKNNEFSKLVAEEYLKFFDFTGMTLDCSLRSFFKAFSLIGETQERERVLIHFSSRYYQCNPNAISSQDGVHCLTCAMMLLNTDLHGHNIGKKMTCQEFVANLQGMNDGKDFPRGLLKALYNSIKNEKLEWAVDEEEKKKSHSDGTDEKDNGNQTKAVSRIGNSNNPFLDIPHDPNAAVYKTGFLARKIHADMDGKKTPRGKRGWKTFYAVLKGTVLYLQKDEYKPEKALSEEDLKNAVSVHHALASKATDYEKKPNVLKLKTADWRVLLFQAQSQEEMQTWINKINCVAAVFSAPPFPAAIGSQKKFSRPLLPATTTKLSQDEQLKSHEAKLKQISTELAEHRSYPPDKKLKGKEVDDYKLKDHYLEFE
;
A
#
# COMPACT_ATOMS: atom_id res chain seq x y z
N SER A 1 -40.70 -37.13 35.88
CA SER A 1 -41.69 -37.30 36.96
C SER A 1 -41.71 -36.04 37.81
N HIS A 2 -42.39 -34.99 37.36
CA HIS A 2 -42.73 -33.82 38.16
C HIS A 2 -44.22 -33.54 37.93
N SER A 3 -45.00 -33.85 38.95
CA SER A 3 -46.41 -33.51 39.10
C SER A 3 -46.48 -32.18 39.85
N ASN A 4 -47.37 -31.26 39.46
CA ASN A 4 -48.54 -30.94 40.28
C ASN A 4 -49.40 -29.85 39.65
N ALA A 5 -50.70 -30.10 39.78
CA ALA A 5 -51.82 -29.32 39.30
C ALA A 5 -52.29 -28.31 40.35
N ASP A 6 -53.01 -27.31 39.84
CA ASP A 6 -54.21 -26.63 40.38
C ASP A 6 -54.34 -26.38 41.89
N LEU A 7 -54.63 -25.13 42.24
CA LEU A 7 -55.80 -24.80 43.06
C LEU A 7 -56.17 -23.30 43.05
N GLN A 8 -57.48 -23.10 43.17
CA GLN A 8 -58.31 -21.93 42.92
C GLN A 8 -58.38 -20.90 44.07
N ASN A 9 -58.86 -19.70 43.69
CA ASN A 9 -59.81 -18.80 44.38
C ASN A 9 -59.50 -18.25 45.78
N ALA A 10 -59.45 -16.92 45.86
CA ALA A 10 -59.99 -16.14 46.98
C ALA A 10 -60.57 -14.80 46.45
N VAL A 11 -61.72 -14.44 47.01
CA VAL A 11 -62.67 -13.40 46.57
C VAL A 11 -62.64 -12.22 47.56
N LEU A 12 -63.18 -11.07 47.11
CA LEU A 12 -63.78 -9.93 47.84
C LEU A 12 -62.87 -8.74 48.14
N ASP A 13 -63.31 -7.47 48.16
CA ASP A 13 -64.34 -6.63 47.49
C ASP A 13 -64.16 -5.25 48.19
N SER A 14 -64.22 -4.13 47.47
CA SER A 14 -64.82 -2.87 47.96
C SER A 14 -64.77 -1.76 46.90
N SER A 15 -65.87 -1.66 46.16
CA SER A 15 -66.63 -0.46 45.78
C SER A 15 -66.05 0.95 46.08
N ALA A 16 -65.98 1.79 45.05
CA ALA A 16 -66.73 3.07 44.99
C ALA A 16 -66.84 3.58 43.55
N ALA A 17 -68.08 3.68 43.06
CA ALA A 17 -68.48 4.18 41.75
C ALA A 17 -68.80 5.69 41.80
N MET A 18 -68.61 6.39 40.65
CA MET A 18 -69.31 7.58 40.12
C MET A 18 -68.42 8.17 39.00
N GLY A 19 -68.80 8.35 37.74
CA GLY A 19 -70.04 8.11 37.02
C GLY A 19 -69.85 8.43 35.52
N SER A 20 -70.75 7.84 34.71
CA SER A 20 -71.27 8.31 33.40
C SER A 20 -70.30 8.39 32.19
N ASN A 21 -70.27 7.42 31.26
CA ASN A 21 -71.17 7.20 30.08
C ASN A 21 -71.32 8.45 29.18
N GLU A 22 -71.07 8.47 27.86
CA GLU A 22 -71.21 7.44 26.81
C GLU A 22 -70.45 7.81 25.49
N LEU A 23 -69.90 6.76 24.86
CA LEU A 23 -69.94 6.37 23.44
C LEU A 23 -69.36 7.28 22.32
N GLN A 24 -68.32 6.77 21.65
CA GLN A 24 -68.51 6.05 20.37
C GLN A 24 -67.31 5.14 20.03
N GLU A 25 -67.54 3.83 20.02
CA GLU A 25 -66.66 2.84 19.38
C GLU A 25 -66.83 2.91 17.85
N LYS A 26 -65.72 2.84 17.12
CA LYS A 26 -65.66 2.06 15.88
C LYS A 26 -64.25 1.57 15.62
N ASP A 27 -64.17 0.26 15.53
CA ASP A 27 -62.98 -0.56 15.40
C ASP A 27 -62.41 -0.56 13.98
N ALA A 28 -61.11 -0.84 13.92
CA ALA A 28 -60.25 -1.31 12.84
C ALA A 28 -60.74 -1.25 11.37
N THR A 29 -59.98 -0.55 10.52
CA THR A 29 -59.17 -1.13 9.41
C THR A 29 -58.66 -0.03 8.47
N GLY A 30 -57.34 0.20 8.42
CA GLY A 30 -56.73 1.04 7.37
C GLY A 30 -55.62 2.00 7.81
N ALA A 31 -54.60 1.55 8.54
CA ALA A 31 -53.41 2.36 8.79
C ALA A 31 -52.15 1.47 8.86
N LEU A 32 -51.63 1.07 7.70
CA LEU A 32 -50.33 0.37 7.59
C LEU A 32 -49.54 0.80 6.34
N GLY A 33 -49.75 2.03 5.85
CA GLY A 33 -49.24 2.45 4.55
C GLY A 33 -48.37 3.70 4.47
N HIS A 34 -48.14 4.47 5.55
CA HIS A 34 -47.60 5.85 5.35
C HIS A 34 -46.36 6.27 6.17
N ASP A 35 -45.78 5.42 7.03
CA ASP A 35 -44.66 5.85 7.90
C ASP A 35 -43.26 5.30 7.54
N LEU A 36 -43.13 4.47 6.50
CA LEU A 36 -41.82 3.96 6.05
C LEU A 36 -41.15 4.83 4.97
N SER A 37 -41.87 5.76 4.33
CA SER A 37 -41.33 6.60 3.25
C SER A 37 -40.67 7.89 3.75
N ASN A 38 -41.12 8.43 4.88
CA ASN A 38 -40.69 9.76 5.35
C ASN A 38 -39.23 9.77 5.84
N GLY A 39 -38.80 8.72 6.56
CA GLY A 39 -37.41 8.59 7.04
C GLY A 39 -36.38 8.33 5.94
N ASN A 40 -36.77 7.70 4.83
CA ASN A 40 -35.87 7.45 3.69
C ASN A 40 -35.67 8.72 2.85
N SER A 41 -36.71 9.55 2.75
CA SER A 41 -36.66 10.84 2.04
C SER A 41 -35.76 11.88 2.74
N SER A 42 -35.83 11.95 4.08
CA SER A 42 -35.00 12.87 4.87
C SER A 42 -33.53 12.47 4.86
N ASN A 43 -33.23 11.17 4.92
CA ASN A 43 -31.88 10.64 4.78
C ASN A 43 -31.29 10.91 3.40
N LEU A 44 -32.09 10.77 2.33
CA LEU A 44 -31.66 11.10 0.97
C LEU A 44 -31.36 12.59 0.80
N GLU A 45 -32.20 13.46 1.36
CA GLU A 45 -31.97 14.90 1.30
C GLU A 45 -30.72 15.32 2.08
N ALA A 46 -30.50 14.74 3.27
CA ALA A 46 -29.28 14.93 4.05
C ALA A 46 -28.04 14.41 3.30
N ALA A 47 -28.14 13.25 2.65
CA ALA A 47 -27.07 12.67 1.84
C ALA A 47 -26.71 13.59 0.67
N ARG A 48 -27.71 14.14 -0.05
CA ARG A 48 -27.51 15.11 -1.14
C ARG A 48 -26.83 16.40 -0.67
N ARG A 49 -27.25 16.93 0.49
CA ARG A 49 -26.62 18.12 1.09
C ARG A 49 -25.16 17.86 1.44
N LEU A 50 -24.85 16.72 2.06
CA LEU A 50 -23.47 16.35 2.39
C LEU A 50 -22.63 16.12 1.14
N ALA A 51 -23.14 15.37 0.14
CA ALA A 51 -22.48 15.14 -1.14
C ALA A 51 -22.11 16.46 -1.84
N LYS A 52 -23.04 17.43 -1.88
CA LYS A 52 -22.78 18.76 -2.44
C LYS A 52 -21.64 19.48 -1.72
N ARG A 53 -21.62 19.44 -0.38
CA ARG A 53 -20.55 20.07 0.43
C ARG A 53 -19.21 19.39 0.23
N LEU A 54 -19.18 18.06 0.15
CA LEU A 54 -17.97 17.29 -0.15
C LEU A 54 -17.42 17.61 -1.54
N TYR A 55 -18.28 17.76 -2.56
CA TYR A 55 -17.85 18.05 -3.93
C TYR A 55 -17.23 19.44 -4.08
N HIS A 56 -17.82 20.45 -3.42
CA HIS A 56 -17.32 21.82 -3.43
C HIS A 56 -16.24 22.08 -2.36
N LEU A 57 -15.85 21.05 -1.59
CA LEU A 57 -14.91 21.15 -0.47
C LEU A 57 -15.31 22.23 0.58
N ASP A 58 -16.63 22.39 0.83
CA ASP A 58 -17.15 23.34 1.81
C ASP A 58 -16.89 22.87 3.25
N ARG A 59 -15.80 23.40 3.83
CA ARG A 59 -15.23 23.02 5.14
C ARG A 59 -14.71 21.58 5.19
N PHE A 60 -14.37 20.99 4.04
CA PHE A 60 -13.79 19.65 3.93
C PHE A 60 -12.47 19.68 3.18
N LYS A 61 -11.51 18.83 3.57
CA LYS A 61 -10.30 18.59 2.79
C LYS A 61 -10.53 17.48 1.77
N ARG A 62 -9.67 17.37 0.74
CA ARG A 62 -9.76 16.30 -0.25
C ARG A 62 -9.55 14.91 0.38
N SER A 63 -8.77 14.86 1.45
CA SER A 63 -8.56 13.65 2.26
C SER A 63 -9.78 13.21 3.09
N ASP A 64 -10.75 14.09 3.34
CA ASP A 64 -11.95 13.76 4.11
C ASP A 64 -13.04 13.15 3.23
N VAL A 65 -13.09 13.52 1.95
CA VAL A 65 -14.06 12.99 0.98
C VAL A 65 -14.01 11.46 0.94
N ALA A 66 -12.83 10.86 0.75
CA ALA A 66 -12.70 9.40 0.70
C ALA A 66 -13.21 8.71 1.98
N LYS A 67 -12.97 9.29 3.15
CA LYS A 67 -13.44 8.75 4.45
C LYS A 67 -14.96 8.78 4.58
N HIS A 68 -15.63 9.75 3.95
CA HIS A 68 -17.08 9.83 3.97
C HIS A 68 -17.74 8.89 2.97
N LEU A 69 -17.12 8.65 1.82
CA LEU A 69 -17.65 7.75 0.78
C LEU A 69 -17.33 6.27 1.06
N GLY A 70 -16.22 6.00 1.76
CA GLY A 70 -15.69 4.66 2.00
C GLY A 70 -16.23 3.95 3.25
N LYS A 71 -17.23 4.47 3.96
CA LYS A 71 -17.79 3.81 5.15
C LYS A 71 -18.78 2.71 4.77
N ASN A 72 -18.82 1.64 5.56
CA ASN A 72 -19.74 0.53 5.36
C ASN A 72 -21.08 0.77 6.10
N ASN A 73 -21.86 1.76 5.65
CA ASN A 73 -23.22 1.99 6.14
C ASN A 73 -24.12 2.60 5.04
N GLU A 74 -25.43 2.46 5.20
CA GLU A 74 -26.41 2.87 4.17
C GLU A 74 -26.36 4.37 3.88
N PHE A 75 -26.17 5.21 4.89
CA PHE A 75 -26.06 6.66 4.68
C PHE A 75 -24.83 7.04 3.84
N SER A 76 -23.68 6.41 4.09
CA SER A 76 -22.45 6.58 3.30
C SER A 76 -22.65 6.16 1.85
N LYS A 77 -23.38 5.07 1.60
CA LYS A 77 -23.71 4.63 0.24
C LYS A 77 -24.56 5.67 -0.49
N LEU A 78 -25.61 6.20 0.17
CA LEU A 78 -26.45 7.27 -0.37
C LEU A 78 -25.64 8.54 -0.67
N VAL A 79 -24.74 8.93 0.25
CA VAL A 79 -23.85 10.09 0.05
C VAL A 79 -22.94 9.85 -1.15
N ALA A 80 -22.39 8.64 -1.32
CA ALA A 80 -21.54 8.31 -2.44
C ALA A 80 -22.30 8.32 -3.77
N GLU A 81 -23.50 7.76 -3.82
CA GLU A 81 -24.36 7.82 -5.00
C GLU A 81 -24.71 9.26 -5.39
N GLU A 82 -25.09 10.12 -4.44
CA GLU A 82 -25.36 11.53 -4.71
C GLU A 82 -24.09 12.32 -5.08
N TYR A 83 -22.93 11.99 -4.50
CA TYR A 83 -21.64 12.62 -4.81
C TYR A 83 -21.19 12.29 -6.24
N LEU A 84 -21.34 11.03 -6.67
CA LEU A 84 -20.96 10.59 -8.01
C LEU A 84 -21.83 11.22 -9.11
N LYS A 85 -23.03 11.72 -8.80
CA LYS A 85 -23.90 12.43 -9.77
C LYS A 85 -23.28 13.75 -10.26
N PHE A 86 -22.34 14.35 -9.52
CA PHE A 86 -21.61 15.54 -9.96
C PHE A 86 -20.56 15.25 -11.04
N PHE A 87 -20.31 13.98 -11.35
CA PHE A 87 -19.41 13.57 -12.42
C PHE A 87 -20.23 13.12 -13.63
N ASP A 88 -20.04 13.82 -14.75
CA ASP A 88 -20.53 13.39 -16.05
C ASP A 88 -19.42 12.62 -16.77
N PHE A 89 -19.66 11.33 -16.99
CA PHE A 89 -18.74 10.45 -17.69
C PHE A 89 -19.23 10.07 -19.08
N THR A 90 -20.33 10.64 -19.55
CA THR A 90 -20.94 10.27 -20.83
C THR A 90 -19.98 10.51 -21.98
N GLY A 91 -19.73 9.46 -22.78
CA GLY A 91 -18.82 9.50 -23.92
C GLY A 91 -17.33 9.51 -23.57
N MET A 92 -16.98 9.50 -22.28
CA MET A 92 -15.60 9.38 -21.82
C MET A 92 -15.18 7.91 -21.73
N THR A 93 -13.92 7.63 -22.06
CA THR A 93 -13.35 6.30 -21.82
C THR A 93 -13.11 6.07 -20.32
N LEU A 94 -13.06 4.79 -19.92
CA LEU A 94 -12.94 4.40 -18.51
C LEU A 94 -11.72 5.02 -17.82
N ASP A 95 -10.58 5.10 -18.50
CA ASP A 95 -9.36 5.71 -18.00
C ASP A 95 -9.47 7.23 -17.82
N CYS A 96 -10.06 7.94 -18.78
CA CYS A 96 -10.29 9.38 -18.65
C CYS A 96 -11.26 9.69 -17.50
N SER A 97 -12.35 8.92 -17.38
CA SER A 97 -13.32 9.05 -16.29
C SER A 97 -12.69 8.79 -14.93
N LEU A 98 -11.86 7.75 -14.81
CA LEU A 98 -11.18 7.41 -13.56
C LEU A 98 -10.17 8.49 -13.15
N ARG A 99 -9.39 9.05 -14.10
CA ARG A 99 -8.50 10.19 -13.83
C ARG A 99 -9.26 11.43 -13.39
N SER A 100 -10.36 11.74 -14.07
CA SER A 100 -11.22 12.87 -13.72
C SER A 100 -11.77 12.73 -12.29
N PHE A 101 -12.23 11.53 -11.95
CA PHE A 101 -12.71 11.20 -10.61
C PHE A 101 -11.62 11.37 -9.54
N PHE A 102 -10.41 10.86 -9.78
CA PHE A 102 -9.28 10.98 -8.82
C PHE A 102 -8.75 12.41 -8.66
N LYS A 103 -8.99 13.31 -9.61
CA LYS A 103 -8.67 14.74 -9.44
C LYS A 103 -9.56 15.45 -8.41
N ALA A 104 -10.69 14.88 -8.02
CA ALA A 104 -11.59 15.52 -7.08
C ALA A 104 -11.21 15.29 -5.60
N PHE A 105 -10.53 14.19 -5.28
CA PHE A 105 -10.21 13.85 -3.89
C PHE A 105 -8.97 12.95 -3.74
N SER A 106 -8.51 12.78 -2.51
CA SER A 106 -7.36 11.92 -2.19
C SER A 106 -7.81 10.55 -1.71
N LEU A 107 -7.50 9.50 -2.47
CA LEU A 107 -7.88 8.11 -2.16
C LEU A 107 -6.92 7.48 -1.14
N ILE A 108 -6.86 8.06 0.07
CA ILE A 108 -6.07 7.56 1.20
C ILE A 108 -7.00 6.76 2.13
N GLY A 109 -6.54 5.61 2.62
CA GLY A 109 -7.32 4.72 3.49
C GLY A 109 -6.93 3.26 3.33
N GLU A 110 -7.63 2.38 4.03
CA GLU A 110 -7.44 0.93 3.95
C GLU A 110 -7.95 0.37 2.61
N THR A 111 -7.43 -0.78 2.18
CA THR A 111 -7.80 -1.40 0.90
C THR A 111 -9.31 -1.55 0.73
N GLN A 112 -10.03 -1.99 1.77
CA GLN A 112 -11.47 -2.18 1.73
C GLN A 112 -12.27 -0.86 1.62
N GLU A 113 -11.77 0.23 2.20
CA GLU A 113 -12.42 1.55 2.07
C GLU A 113 -12.29 2.07 0.64
N ARG A 114 -11.11 1.90 0.05
CA ARG A 114 -10.85 2.29 -1.34
C ARG A 114 -11.72 1.53 -2.32
N GLU A 115 -11.84 0.22 -2.12
CA GLU A 115 -12.68 -0.65 -2.95
C GLU A 115 -14.14 -0.18 -2.96
N ARG A 116 -14.71 0.15 -1.78
CA ARG A 116 -16.08 0.68 -1.70
C ARG A 116 -16.28 1.96 -2.51
N VAL A 117 -15.32 2.89 -2.48
CA VAL A 117 -15.37 4.10 -3.31
C VAL A 117 -15.33 3.76 -4.81
N LEU A 118 -14.50 2.78 -5.21
CA LEU A 118 -14.39 2.35 -6.60
C LEU A 118 -15.65 1.63 -7.11
N ILE A 119 -16.40 0.94 -6.25
CA ILE A 119 -17.70 0.35 -6.59
C ILE A 119 -18.68 1.45 -7.04
N HIS A 120 -18.78 2.55 -6.27
CA HIS A 120 -19.66 3.67 -6.63
C HIS A 120 -19.23 4.35 -7.94
N PHE A 121 -17.92 4.52 -8.17
CA PHE A 121 -17.41 4.99 -9.47
C PHE A 121 -17.83 4.07 -10.62
N SER A 122 -17.68 2.75 -10.44
CA SER A 122 -17.98 1.76 -11.47
C SER A 122 -19.46 1.78 -11.85
N SER A 123 -20.33 1.89 -10.84
CA SER A 123 -21.78 2.07 -11.04
C SER A 123 -22.10 3.34 -11.83
N ARG A 124 -21.52 4.48 -11.45
CA ARG A 124 -21.74 5.75 -12.15
C ARG A 124 -21.24 5.72 -13.59
N TYR A 125 -20.06 5.15 -13.83
CA TYR A 125 -19.51 5.03 -15.19
C TYR A 125 -20.41 4.17 -16.08
N TYR A 126 -20.88 3.03 -15.57
CA TYR A 126 -21.81 2.15 -16.29
C TYR A 126 -23.13 2.86 -16.61
N GLN A 127 -23.69 3.61 -15.67
CA GLN A 127 -24.91 4.43 -15.90
C GLN A 127 -24.71 5.46 -17.01
N CYS A 128 -23.54 6.10 -17.08
CA CYS A 128 -23.23 7.09 -18.11
C CYS A 128 -22.90 6.46 -19.47
N ASN A 129 -22.46 5.20 -19.49
CA ASN A 129 -21.94 4.50 -20.67
C ASN A 129 -22.42 3.03 -20.73
N PRO A 130 -23.73 2.76 -20.78
CA PRO A 130 -24.29 1.40 -20.64
C PRO A 130 -23.87 0.42 -21.75
N ASN A 131 -23.45 0.94 -22.90
CA ASN A 131 -23.04 0.13 -24.06
C ASN A 131 -21.52 -0.04 -24.18
N ALA A 132 -20.72 0.62 -23.33
CA ALA A 132 -19.27 0.58 -23.46
C ALA A 132 -18.67 -0.74 -22.94
N ILE A 133 -19.22 -1.27 -21.83
CA ILE A 133 -18.82 -2.52 -21.18
C ILE A 133 -20.09 -3.26 -20.78
N SER A 134 -20.09 -4.59 -20.91
CA SER A 134 -21.28 -5.45 -20.83
C SER A 134 -22.06 -5.41 -19.51
N SER A 135 -21.40 -5.05 -18.41
CA SER A 135 -22.00 -5.04 -17.06
C SER A 135 -21.25 -4.09 -16.12
N GLN A 136 -21.91 -3.70 -15.03
CA GLN A 136 -21.29 -2.93 -13.96
C GLN A 136 -20.12 -3.69 -13.33
N ASP A 137 -20.25 -5.00 -13.15
CA ASP A 137 -19.19 -5.85 -12.58
C ASP A 137 -17.99 -5.92 -13.53
N GLY A 138 -18.21 -5.95 -14.85
CA GLY A 138 -17.16 -5.81 -15.85
C GLY A 138 -16.43 -4.47 -15.76
N VAL A 139 -17.16 -3.36 -15.56
CA VAL A 139 -16.56 -2.02 -15.33
C VAL A 139 -15.72 -2.02 -14.06
N HIS A 140 -16.23 -2.61 -12.98
CA HIS A 140 -15.53 -2.68 -11.70
C HIS A 140 -14.25 -3.52 -11.82
N CYS A 141 -14.33 -4.68 -12.47
CA CYS A 141 -13.19 -5.54 -12.77
C CYS A 141 -12.09 -4.78 -13.51
N LEU A 142 -12.43 -4.06 -14.59
CA LEU A 142 -11.46 -3.27 -15.35
C LEU A 142 -10.89 -2.12 -14.54
N THR A 143 -11.70 -1.46 -13.70
CA THR A 143 -11.24 -0.39 -12.81
C THR A 143 -10.19 -0.92 -11.82
N CYS A 144 -10.46 -2.04 -11.15
CA CYS A 144 -9.52 -2.69 -10.24
C CYS A 144 -8.25 -3.17 -10.98
N ALA A 145 -8.40 -3.73 -12.18
CA ALA A 145 -7.27 -4.15 -13.01
C ALA A 145 -6.39 -2.96 -13.41
N MET A 146 -6.97 -1.80 -13.72
CA MET A 146 -6.23 -0.57 -14.03
C MET A 146 -5.51 0.00 -12.81
N MET A 147 -6.09 -0.13 -11.61
CA MET A 147 -5.41 0.25 -10.35
C MET A 147 -4.18 -0.62 -10.07
N LEU A 148 -4.31 -1.93 -10.27
CA LEU A 148 -3.19 -2.88 -10.15
C LEU A 148 -2.15 -2.64 -11.24
N LEU A 149 -2.58 -2.41 -12.48
CA LEU A 149 -1.68 -2.09 -13.58
C LEU A 149 -0.93 -0.77 -13.36
N ASN A 150 -1.58 0.26 -12.83
CA ASN A 150 -0.93 1.53 -12.50
C ASN A 150 0.16 1.33 -11.45
N THR A 151 -0.14 0.55 -10.41
CA THR A 151 0.85 0.16 -9.39
C THR A 151 2.00 -0.62 -10.01
N ASP A 152 1.72 -1.48 -10.99
CA ASP A 152 2.75 -2.26 -11.66
C ASP A 152 3.65 -1.47 -12.62
N LEU A 153 3.05 -0.60 -13.43
CA LEU A 153 3.79 0.16 -14.43
C LEU A 153 4.50 1.38 -13.84
N HIS A 154 3.91 2.02 -12.82
CA HIS A 154 4.39 3.30 -12.27
C HIS A 154 4.77 3.25 -10.80
N GLY A 155 4.31 2.23 -10.08
CA GLY A 155 4.79 1.97 -8.73
C GLY A 155 6.23 1.45 -8.74
N HIS A 156 6.80 1.29 -7.55
CA HIS A 156 8.15 0.76 -7.39
C HIS A 156 8.13 -0.76 -7.43
N ASN A 157 7.51 -1.32 -8.48
CA ASN A 157 7.54 -2.74 -8.73
C ASN A 157 8.97 -3.13 -9.10
N ILE A 158 9.60 -3.87 -8.20
CA ILE A 158 11.02 -4.24 -8.34
C ILE A 158 11.17 -5.25 -9.51
N GLY A 159 10.08 -5.90 -9.97
CA GLY A 159 10.05 -6.98 -10.98
C GLY A 159 9.81 -6.54 -12.43
N LYS A 160 9.61 -7.53 -13.32
CA LYS A 160 9.27 -7.28 -14.73
C LYS A 160 7.85 -6.68 -14.80
N LYS A 161 7.76 -5.45 -15.28
CA LYS A 161 6.48 -4.79 -15.58
C LYS A 161 5.62 -5.67 -16.49
N MET A 162 4.35 -5.78 -16.16
CA MET A 162 3.33 -6.48 -16.92
C MET A 162 3.34 -5.95 -18.34
N THR A 163 3.49 -6.85 -19.31
CA THR A 163 3.36 -6.50 -20.72
C THR A 163 1.89 -6.37 -21.12
N CYS A 164 1.60 -5.66 -22.21
CA CYS A 164 0.24 -5.56 -22.73
C CYS A 164 -0.39 -6.94 -23.00
N GLN A 165 0.40 -7.90 -23.46
CA GLN A 165 -0.06 -9.27 -23.68
C GLN A 165 -0.42 -9.98 -22.36
N GLU A 166 0.41 -9.81 -21.32
CA GLU A 166 0.13 -10.35 -19.99
C GLU A 166 -1.12 -9.69 -19.38
N PHE A 167 -1.34 -8.38 -19.58
CA PHE A 167 -2.57 -7.71 -19.14
C PHE A 167 -3.83 -8.27 -19.82
N VAL A 168 -3.78 -8.49 -21.13
CA VAL A 168 -4.89 -9.11 -21.88
C VAL A 168 -5.16 -10.54 -21.42
N ALA A 169 -4.12 -11.34 -21.19
CA ALA A 169 -4.25 -12.72 -20.75
C ALA A 169 -4.83 -12.82 -19.32
N ASN A 170 -4.42 -11.93 -18.41
CA ASN A 170 -4.91 -11.93 -17.02
C ASN A 170 -6.39 -11.58 -16.89
N LEU A 171 -6.98 -10.91 -17.89
CA LEU A 171 -8.39 -10.50 -17.91
C LEU A 171 -9.27 -11.43 -18.76
N GLN A 172 -8.73 -12.56 -19.22
CA GLN A 172 -9.49 -13.56 -19.96
C GLN A 172 -10.56 -14.19 -19.06
N GLY A 173 -11.80 -14.27 -19.55
CA GLY A 173 -12.95 -14.80 -18.80
C GLY A 173 -13.48 -13.91 -17.67
N MET A 174 -12.91 -12.72 -17.45
CA MET A 174 -13.24 -11.85 -16.31
C MET A 174 -14.43 -10.89 -16.57
N ASN A 175 -15.12 -11.02 -17.71
CA ASN A 175 -16.31 -10.24 -18.05
C ASN A 175 -17.54 -11.17 -18.04
N ASP A 176 -18.03 -11.51 -16.84
CA ASP A 176 -19.14 -12.44 -16.64
C ASP A 176 -18.93 -13.80 -17.33
N GLY A 177 -17.71 -14.33 -17.24
CA GLY A 177 -17.29 -15.58 -17.88
C GLY A 177 -16.90 -15.43 -19.36
N LYS A 178 -16.96 -14.21 -19.93
CA LYS A 178 -16.52 -13.89 -21.30
C LYS A 178 -15.25 -13.04 -21.30
N ASP A 179 -14.71 -12.81 -22.48
CA ASP A 179 -13.54 -11.95 -22.68
C ASP A 179 -13.94 -10.50 -22.94
N PHE A 180 -13.15 -9.55 -22.42
CA PHE A 180 -13.24 -8.16 -22.84
C PHE A 180 -12.67 -7.97 -24.26
N PRO A 181 -13.15 -6.97 -25.03
CA PRO A 181 -12.59 -6.67 -26.35
C PRO A 181 -11.08 -6.38 -26.28
N ARG A 182 -10.27 -7.12 -27.04
CA ARG A 182 -8.80 -6.96 -27.03
C ARG A 182 -8.34 -5.53 -27.36
N GLY A 183 -9.07 -4.84 -28.23
CA GLY A 183 -8.80 -3.43 -28.57
C GLY A 183 -8.93 -2.51 -27.35
N LEU A 184 -9.99 -2.69 -26.56
CA LEU A 184 -10.23 -1.95 -25.32
C LEU A 184 -9.10 -2.20 -24.31
N LEU A 185 -8.76 -3.47 -24.05
CA LEU A 185 -7.69 -3.81 -23.09
C LEU A 185 -6.33 -3.22 -23.50
N LYS A 186 -6.00 -3.24 -24.79
CA LYS A 186 -4.78 -2.60 -25.31
C LYS A 186 -4.81 -1.09 -25.14
N ALA A 187 -5.94 -0.44 -25.40
CA ALA A 187 -6.11 1.00 -25.23
C ALA A 187 -5.93 1.40 -23.76
N LEU A 188 -6.60 0.71 -22.83
CA LEU A 188 -6.47 0.94 -21.39
C LEU A 188 -5.03 0.72 -20.91
N TYR A 189 -4.38 -0.37 -21.34
CA TYR A 189 -2.99 -0.62 -20.99
C TYR A 189 -2.07 0.51 -21.43
N ASN A 190 -2.20 0.97 -22.68
CA ASN A 190 -1.36 2.04 -23.21
C ASN A 190 -1.68 3.39 -22.55
N SER A 191 -2.93 3.70 -22.25
CA SER A 191 -3.31 4.91 -21.49
C SER A 191 -2.65 4.91 -20.12
N ILE A 192 -2.80 3.83 -19.34
CA ILE A 192 -2.15 3.73 -18.03
C ILE A 192 -0.64 3.78 -18.20
N LYS A 193 -0.02 3.06 -19.14
CA LYS A 193 1.43 3.11 -19.37
C LYS A 193 1.96 4.51 -19.67
N ASN A 194 1.23 5.30 -20.44
CA ASN A 194 1.68 6.62 -20.89
C ASN A 194 1.43 7.71 -19.83
N GLU A 195 0.36 7.60 -19.06
CA GLU A 195 0.01 8.57 -18.01
C GLU A 195 -0.39 7.81 -16.74
N LYS A 196 0.28 8.08 -15.62
CA LYS A 196 -0.05 7.43 -14.34
C LYS A 196 -1.37 7.95 -13.75
N LEU A 197 -2.10 7.11 -13.02
CA LEU A 197 -3.24 7.54 -12.22
C LEU A 197 -2.71 8.31 -11.01
N GLU A 198 -3.11 9.58 -10.90
CA GLU A 198 -2.80 10.43 -9.76
C GLU A 198 -4.09 10.91 -9.10
N TRP A 199 -4.13 10.83 -7.78
CA TRP A 199 -5.18 11.45 -6.98
C TRP A 199 -4.77 12.86 -6.56
N ALA A 200 -5.77 13.67 -6.26
CA ALA A 200 -5.52 15.04 -5.84
C ALA A 200 -4.86 15.09 -4.46
N VAL A 201 -3.82 15.92 -4.37
CA VAL A 201 -3.13 16.25 -3.11
C VAL A 201 -3.75 17.55 -2.57
N ASP A 202 -3.83 17.69 -1.24
CA ASP A 202 -4.29 18.94 -0.62
C ASP A 202 -3.28 20.07 -0.96
N GLU A 203 -3.76 21.29 -1.26
CA GLU A 203 -2.92 22.41 -1.73
C GLU A 203 -1.79 22.78 -0.74
N GLU A 204 -1.98 22.49 0.55
CA GLU A 204 -0.97 22.64 1.60
C GLU A 204 0.27 21.76 1.38
N GLU A 205 0.11 20.56 0.81
CA GLU A 205 1.25 19.68 0.47
C GLU A 205 1.92 20.08 -0.85
N LYS A 206 1.16 20.67 -1.80
CA LYS A 206 1.72 21.25 -3.03
C LYS A 206 2.51 22.53 -2.79
N LYS A 207 2.10 23.35 -1.81
CA LYS A 207 2.88 24.54 -1.43
C LYS A 207 4.23 24.17 -0.83
N LYS A 208 4.28 23.12 0.01
CA LYS A 208 5.56 22.59 0.54
C LYS A 208 6.52 22.08 -0.55
N SER A 209 6.02 21.64 -1.71
CA SER A 209 6.87 21.17 -2.81
C SER A 209 7.26 22.24 -3.82
N HIS A 210 6.62 23.43 -3.79
CA HIS A 210 6.94 24.55 -4.69
C HIS A 210 7.56 25.77 -3.99
N SER A 211 7.56 25.84 -2.66
CA SER A 211 8.13 26.96 -1.89
C SER A 211 9.37 26.59 -1.06
N ASP A 212 10.17 25.61 -1.47
CA ASP A 212 11.47 25.31 -0.84
C ASP A 212 12.55 26.29 -1.33
N GLY A 213 12.27 27.57 -1.17
CA GLY A 213 13.05 28.67 -1.71
C GLY A 213 12.50 30.01 -1.26
N THR A 214 12.39 30.21 0.05
CA THR A 214 12.71 31.47 0.76
C THR A 214 12.41 31.30 2.25
N ASP A 215 13.36 31.76 3.06
CA ASP A 215 13.33 31.85 4.51
C ASP A 215 12.04 32.45 5.07
N GLU A 216 11.53 31.89 6.18
CA GLU A 216 11.07 32.72 7.30
C GLU A 216 11.04 31.95 8.63
N LYS A 217 11.41 32.68 9.68
CA LYS A 217 11.63 32.22 11.06
C LYS A 217 10.32 32.03 11.83
N ASP A 218 10.33 30.97 12.65
CA ASP A 218 9.81 30.86 14.02
C ASP A 218 8.33 31.21 14.31
N ASN A 219 7.53 30.24 14.79
CA ASN A 219 7.34 29.98 16.22
C ASN A 219 6.15 29.04 16.47
N GLY A 220 6.27 28.14 17.45
CA GLY A 220 5.14 27.57 18.19
C GLY A 220 4.55 26.23 17.74
N ASN A 221 4.98 25.16 18.42
CA ASN A 221 4.21 23.95 18.77
C ASN A 221 3.42 23.25 17.64
N GLN A 222 4.07 22.31 16.94
CA GLN A 222 3.38 21.19 16.32
C GLN A 222 4.30 19.96 16.22
N THR A 223 3.73 18.81 16.54
CA THR A 223 4.30 17.46 16.58
C THR A 223 5.22 17.16 15.38
N LYS A 224 6.45 16.73 15.68
CA LYS A 224 7.53 16.48 14.71
C LYS A 224 7.08 15.49 13.62
N ALA A 225 6.78 16.00 12.43
CA ALA A 225 6.68 15.19 11.23
C ALA A 225 8.09 14.76 10.79
N VAL A 226 8.32 13.46 10.70
CA VAL A 226 9.57 12.83 10.23
C VAL A 226 9.86 13.31 8.80
N SER A 227 11.01 13.96 8.57
CA SER A 227 11.44 14.30 7.20
C SER A 227 11.76 13.01 6.43
N ARG A 228 11.37 12.93 5.16
CA ARG A 228 11.54 11.72 4.34
C ARG A 228 12.69 11.94 3.35
N ILE A 229 13.62 11.00 3.29
CA ILE A 229 14.78 11.04 2.37
C ILE A 229 14.54 10.05 1.22
N GLY A 230 14.53 10.54 -0.02
CA GLY A 230 14.50 9.69 -1.22
C GLY A 230 13.82 10.36 -2.42
N ASN A 231 14.30 10.07 -3.63
CA ASN A 231 13.64 10.43 -4.90
C ASN A 231 12.54 9.42 -5.28
N SER A 232 11.89 8.82 -4.27
CA SER A 232 10.91 7.75 -4.44
C SER A 232 9.51 8.35 -4.45
N ASN A 233 8.72 8.10 -5.50
CA ASN A 233 7.28 8.40 -5.51
C ASN A 233 6.47 7.37 -4.68
N ASN A 234 7.13 6.50 -3.89
CA ASN A 234 6.48 5.47 -3.10
C ASN A 234 6.74 5.66 -1.59
N PRO A 235 5.72 6.06 -0.81
CA PRO A 235 5.88 6.32 0.62
C PRO A 235 6.32 5.10 1.44
N PHE A 236 6.23 3.87 0.88
CA PHE A 236 6.68 2.64 1.53
C PHE A 236 8.19 2.36 1.39
N LEU A 237 8.91 3.06 0.51
CA LEU A 237 10.35 2.92 0.30
C LEU A 237 11.15 4.17 0.73
N ASP A 238 10.44 5.21 1.17
CA ASP A 238 11.05 6.44 1.66
C ASP A 238 11.85 6.15 2.93
N ILE A 239 13.07 6.68 3.00
CA ILE A 239 13.94 6.50 4.16
C ILE A 239 13.44 7.45 5.26
N PRO A 240 12.98 6.93 6.42
CA PRO A 240 12.57 7.78 7.54
C PRO A 240 13.80 8.49 8.11
N HIS A 241 13.82 9.83 8.13
CA HIS A 241 14.86 10.58 8.82
C HIS A 241 14.38 10.93 10.23
N ASP A 242 14.86 10.17 11.21
CA ASP A 242 14.73 10.53 12.61
C ASP A 242 16.06 11.13 13.14
N PRO A 243 16.12 12.45 13.40
CA PRO A 243 17.29 13.09 13.98
C PRO A 243 17.69 12.51 15.33
N ASN A 244 16.75 11.91 16.07
CA ASN A 244 16.96 11.37 17.40
C ASN A 244 17.26 9.85 17.42
N ALA A 245 17.32 9.20 16.27
CA ALA A 245 17.60 7.78 16.19
C ALA A 245 18.99 7.43 16.77
N ALA A 246 19.08 6.27 17.44
CA ALA A 246 20.32 5.77 18.02
C ALA A 246 21.38 5.48 16.95
N VAL A 247 22.64 5.77 17.26
CA VAL A 247 23.79 5.40 16.43
C VAL A 247 24.32 4.05 16.89
N TYR A 248 24.33 3.07 16.00
CA TYR A 248 24.72 1.68 16.30
C TYR A 248 26.18 1.39 15.98
N LYS A 249 26.75 2.05 14.97
CA LYS A 249 28.16 1.95 14.59
C LYS A 249 28.59 3.10 13.68
N THR A 250 29.83 3.51 13.83
CA THR A 250 30.51 4.46 12.92
C THR A 250 31.87 3.92 12.49
N GLY A 251 32.42 4.45 11.40
CA GLY A 251 33.77 4.16 10.96
C GLY A 251 33.94 4.28 9.45
N PHE A 252 35.18 4.20 8.97
CA PHE A 252 35.46 4.30 7.54
C PHE A 252 35.15 3.01 6.80
N LEU A 253 34.45 3.13 5.67
CA LEU A 253 34.21 2.07 4.72
C LEU A 253 34.48 2.57 3.30
N ALA A 254 35.22 1.80 2.50
CA ALA A 254 35.21 2.03 1.06
C ALA A 254 34.02 1.29 0.46
N ARG A 255 33.14 1.97 -0.28
CA ARG A 255 31.98 1.38 -0.96
C ARG A 255 32.25 1.19 -2.45
N LYS A 256 31.78 0.08 -3.00
CA LYS A 256 31.60 -0.15 -4.43
C LYS A 256 30.18 -0.61 -4.74
N ILE A 257 29.55 0.01 -5.74
CA ILE A 257 28.24 -0.42 -6.23
C ILE A 257 28.45 -1.59 -7.21
N HIS A 258 27.86 -2.74 -6.90
CA HIS A 258 27.98 -3.97 -7.70
C HIS A 258 26.75 -4.22 -8.56
N ALA A 259 25.55 -4.04 -8.00
CA ALA A 259 24.28 -4.15 -8.69
C ALA A 259 23.30 -3.04 -8.28
N ASP A 260 22.50 -2.58 -9.24
CA ASP A 260 21.45 -1.56 -9.06
C ASP A 260 20.15 -2.19 -8.52
N MET A 261 19.09 -1.39 -8.31
CA MET A 261 17.82 -1.79 -7.66
C MET A 261 17.03 -2.90 -8.38
N ASP A 262 17.43 -3.27 -9.58
CA ASP A 262 16.85 -4.36 -10.37
C ASP A 262 17.74 -5.62 -10.36
N GLY A 263 18.79 -5.64 -9.53
CA GLY A 263 19.79 -6.70 -9.47
C GLY A 263 20.72 -6.73 -10.69
N LYS A 264 20.56 -5.79 -11.65
CA LYS A 264 21.45 -5.71 -12.81
C LYS A 264 22.79 -5.14 -12.39
N LYS A 265 23.86 -5.66 -13.00
CA LYS A 265 25.21 -5.17 -12.73
C LYS A 265 25.34 -3.71 -13.18
N THR A 266 25.63 -2.80 -12.25
CA THR A 266 25.79 -1.35 -12.47
C THR A 266 26.75 -1.03 -13.63
N PRO A 267 26.66 0.01 -14.47
CA PRO A 267 27.63 0.22 -15.55
C PRO A 267 29.08 0.39 -15.08
N ARG A 268 30.09 -0.12 -15.83
CA ARG A 268 31.52 -0.17 -15.41
C ARG A 268 32.05 1.19 -14.91
N GLY A 269 31.68 2.31 -15.54
CA GLY A 269 32.11 3.66 -15.15
C GLY A 269 31.57 4.16 -13.81
N LYS A 270 30.54 3.51 -13.24
CA LYS A 270 29.92 3.88 -11.96
C LYS A 270 30.31 2.95 -10.79
N ARG A 271 31.10 1.88 -11.05
CA ARG A 271 31.49 0.86 -10.04
C ARG A 271 32.79 1.17 -9.28
N GLY A 272 33.27 2.42 -9.30
CA GLY A 272 34.49 2.81 -8.62
C GLY A 272 34.38 2.62 -7.10
N TRP A 273 35.49 2.25 -6.45
CA TRP A 273 35.57 2.29 -4.99
C TRP A 273 35.67 3.75 -4.54
N LYS A 274 34.86 4.13 -3.56
CA LYS A 274 34.89 5.46 -2.94
C LYS A 274 34.88 5.28 -1.42
N THR A 275 35.73 6.02 -0.72
CA THR A 275 35.79 5.99 0.74
C THR A 275 34.75 6.92 1.34
N PHE A 276 34.08 6.45 2.38
CA PHE A 276 33.09 7.19 3.14
C PHE A 276 33.34 6.99 4.63
N TYR A 277 32.98 7.99 5.42
CA TYR A 277 32.69 7.78 6.83
C TYR A 277 31.25 7.29 6.95
N ALA A 278 31.11 6.03 7.37
CA ALA A 278 29.82 5.37 7.49
C ALA A 278 29.24 5.55 8.90
N VAL A 279 27.94 5.83 8.97
CA VAL A 279 27.19 5.99 10.23
C VAL A 279 25.90 5.19 10.12
N LEU A 280 25.81 4.10 10.87
CA LEU A 280 24.57 3.33 11.02
C LEU A 280 23.73 3.97 12.12
N LYS A 281 22.72 4.75 11.75
CA LYS A 281 21.84 5.50 12.66
C LYS A 281 20.39 5.15 12.38
N GLY A 282 19.67 4.67 13.39
CA GLY A 282 18.35 4.06 13.20
C GLY A 282 18.45 2.90 12.22
N THR A 283 17.63 2.92 11.17
CA THR A 283 17.60 1.92 10.10
C THR A 283 18.27 2.41 8.81
N VAL A 284 19.16 3.39 8.92
CA VAL A 284 19.82 4.03 7.78
C VAL A 284 21.33 3.99 7.95
N LEU A 285 22.02 3.54 6.91
CA LEU A 285 23.46 3.64 6.76
C LEU A 285 23.79 4.90 5.96
N TYR A 286 24.19 5.96 6.65
CA TYR A 286 24.67 7.20 6.04
C TYR A 286 26.12 7.03 5.61
N LEU A 287 26.45 7.50 4.41
CA LEU A 287 27.78 7.40 3.83
C LEU A 287 28.28 8.79 3.49
N GLN A 288 29.06 9.37 4.40
CA GLN A 288 29.53 10.74 4.31
C GLN A 288 30.88 10.81 3.61
N LYS A 289 31.03 11.73 2.68
CA LYS A 289 32.23 11.83 1.83
C LYS A 289 33.37 12.64 2.48
N ASP A 290 33.03 13.50 3.43
CA ASP A 290 33.96 14.41 4.13
C ASP A 290 34.18 14.01 5.60
N GLU A 291 35.08 14.73 6.28
CA GLU A 291 35.42 14.57 7.70
C GLU A 291 34.15 14.63 8.58
N TYR A 292 33.81 13.51 9.23
CA TYR A 292 32.63 13.38 10.06
C TYR A 292 32.64 14.39 11.19
N LYS A 293 31.60 15.23 11.24
CA LYS A 293 31.35 16.17 12.32
C LYS A 293 29.94 15.90 12.86
N PRO A 294 29.79 15.43 14.11
CA PRO A 294 28.48 15.08 14.66
C PRO A 294 27.49 16.26 14.69
N GLU A 295 27.99 17.49 14.69
CA GLU A 295 27.18 18.72 14.68
C GLU A 295 26.87 19.26 13.27
N LYS A 296 27.48 18.70 12.22
CA LYS A 296 27.25 19.12 10.84
C LYS A 296 26.00 18.41 10.30
N ALA A 297 25.04 19.20 9.80
CA ALA A 297 23.90 18.65 9.09
C ALA A 297 24.35 17.84 7.85
N LEU A 298 23.62 16.76 7.55
CA LEU A 298 23.87 15.94 6.36
C LEU A 298 23.67 16.79 5.10
N SER A 299 24.62 16.75 4.18
CA SER A 299 24.47 17.40 2.87
C SER A 299 23.50 16.62 1.98
N GLU A 300 22.96 17.25 0.94
CA GLU A 300 22.18 16.53 -0.07
C GLU A 300 22.95 15.36 -0.71
N GLU A 301 24.27 15.47 -0.86
CA GLU A 301 25.10 14.39 -1.40
C GLU A 301 25.17 13.21 -0.42
N ASP A 302 25.23 13.47 0.89
CA ASP A 302 25.22 12.43 1.93
C ASP A 302 23.87 11.70 1.96
N LEU A 303 22.77 12.45 1.82
CA LEU A 303 21.42 11.93 1.74
C LEU A 303 21.21 11.05 0.49
N LYS A 304 21.76 11.47 -0.67
CA LYS A 304 21.77 10.65 -1.91
C LYS A 304 22.59 9.37 -1.77
N ASN A 305 23.58 9.35 -0.87
CA ASN A 305 24.39 8.17 -0.60
C ASN A 305 23.83 7.28 0.52
N ALA A 306 22.77 7.71 1.21
CA ALA A 306 22.15 6.95 2.28
C ALA A 306 21.55 5.62 1.77
N VAL A 307 21.68 4.59 2.61
CA VAL A 307 21.19 3.25 2.30
C VAL A 307 20.28 2.78 3.44
N SER A 308 19.02 2.48 3.12
CA SER A 308 18.13 1.80 4.07
C SER A 308 18.64 0.39 4.34
N VAL A 309 18.71 0.02 5.63
CA VAL A 309 19.07 -1.34 6.05
C VAL A 309 17.85 -2.21 6.39
N HIS A 310 16.63 -1.70 6.18
CA HIS A 310 15.43 -2.54 6.28
C HIS A 310 15.57 -3.75 5.35
N HIS A 311 15.30 -4.94 5.88
CA HIS A 311 15.42 -6.23 5.21
C HIS A 311 16.77 -6.46 4.50
N ALA A 312 17.82 -5.76 4.92
CA ALA A 312 19.13 -5.93 4.34
C ALA A 312 19.86 -7.11 4.98
N LEU A 313 20.68 -7.79 4.18
CA LEU A 313 21.59 -8.83 4.62
C LEU A 313 23.02 -8.41 4.30
N ALA A 314 23.83 -8.27 5.36
CA ALA A 314 25.27 -8.15 5.28
C ALA A 314 25.91 -9.53 5.46
N SER A 315 26.89 -9.85 4.61
CA SER A 315 27.63 -11.11 4.65
C SER A 315 29.08 -10.88 4.21
N LYS A 316 29.98 -11.82 4.49
CA LYS A 316 31.32 -11.79 3.90
C LYS A 316 31.20 -12.02 2.39
N ALA A 317 31.87 -11.20 1.58
CA ALA A 317 31.91 -11.38 0.13
C ALA A 317 32.90 -12.50 -0.25
N THR A 318 32.46 -13.76 -0.14
CA THR A 318 33.28 -14.93 -0.47
C THR A 318 33.63 -15.02 -1.95
N ASP A 319 32.83 -14.40 -2.81
CA ASP A 319 32.99 -14.32 -4.26
C ASP A 319 33.84 -13.13 -4.73
N TYR A 320 34.45 -12.37 -3.80
CA TYR A 320 35.24 -11.18 -4.12
C TYR A 320 36.65 -11.23 -3.51
N GLU A 321 37.65 -11.50 -4.34
CA GLU A 321 39.03 -11.71 -3.88
C GLU A 321 39.95 -10.51 -4.10
N LYS A 322 39.49 -9.46 -4.79
CA LYS A 322 40.36 -8.35 -5.22
C LYS A 322 40.80 -7.43 -4.08
N LYS A 323 40.10 -7.43 -2.95
CA LYS A 323 40.42 -6.66 -1.75
C LYS A 323 40.11 -7.52 -0.52
N PRO A 324 40.92 -7.44 0.55
CA PRO A 324 40.62 -8.11 1.81
C PRO A 324 39.47 -7.41 2.53
N ASN A 325 38.89 -8.10 3.51
CA ASN A 325 37.92 -7.54 4.47
C ASN A 325 36.70 -6.91 3.78
N VAL A 326 36.19 -7.54 2.72
CA VAL A 326 35.02 -7.07 1.98
C VAL A 326 33.74 -7.76 2.46
N LEU A 327 32.80 -6.96 2.94
CA LEU A 327 31.42 -7.39 3.17
C LEU A 327 30.53 -7.02 1.98
N LYS A 328 29.55 -7.88 1.71
CA LYS A 328 28.49 -7.71 0.72
C LYS A 328 27.21 -7.36 1.46
N LEU A 329 26.65 -6.18 1.17
CA LEU A 329 25.34 -5.75 1.62
C LEU A 329 24.35 -5.89 0.46
N LYS A 330 23.33 -6.73 0.66
CA LYS A 330 22.18 -6.84 -0.25
C LYS A 330 20.97 -6.23 0.45
N THR A 331 20.35 -5.23 -0.16
CA THR A 331 19.23 -4.46 0.41
C THR A 331 17.87 -5.03 0.00
N ALA A 332 16.78 -4.56 0.63
CA ALA A 332 15.40 -4.92 0.28
C ALA A 332 15.08 -4.75 -1.22
N ASP A 333 15.65 -3.70 -1.82
CA ASP A 333 15.53 -3.39 -3.25
C ASP A 333 16.59 -4.10 -4.12
N TRP A 334 17.25 -5.15 -3.61
CA TRP A 334 18.21 -5.99 -4.33
C TRP A 334 19.46 -5.28 -4.87
N ARG A 335 19.72 -4.03 -4.47
CA ARG A 335 21.05 -3.45 -4.69
C ARG A 335 22.09 -4.31 -4.00
N VAL A 336 23.24 -4.46 -4.66
CA VAL A 336 24.39 -5.12 -4.07
C VAL A 336 25.51 -4.10 -3.93
N LEU A 337 25.87 -3.82 -2.70
CA LEU A 337 26.97 -2.93 -2.34
C LEU A 337 28.07 -3.76 -1.70
N LEU A 338 29.31 -3.53 -2.13
CA LEU A 338 30.49 -4.09 -1.48
C LEU A 338 31.12 -3.00 -0.60
N PHE A 339 31.43 -3.33 0.64
CA PHE A 339 32.14 -2.45 1.55
C PHE A 339 33.44 -3.09 2.01
N GLN A 340 34.55 -2.38 1.87
CA GLN A 340 35.84 -2.77 2.41
C GLN A 340 36.01 -2.13 3.79
N ALA A 341 36.19 -2.96 4.81
CA ALA A 341 36.55 -2.53 6.15
C ALA A 341 38.08 -2.51 6.36
N GLN A 342 38.53 -1.87 7.43
CA GLN A 342 39.95 -1.74 7.75
C GLN A 342 40.59 -3.07 8.20
N SER A 343 39.83 -3.88 8.94
CA SER A 343 40.27 -5.20 9.42
C SER A 343 39.16 -6.25 9.31
N GLN A 344 39.51 -7.51 9.53
CA GLN A 344 38.56 -8.62 9.56
C GLN A 344 37.55 -8.45 10.72
N GLU A 345 38.01 -7.99 11.87
CA GLU A 345 37.19 -7.74 13.07
C GLU A 345 36.20 -6.60 12.82
N GLU A 346 36.65 -5.52 12.18
CA GLU A 346 35.77 -4.41 11.78
C GLU A 346 34.72 -4.87 10.78
N MET A 347 35.09 -5.69 9.79
CA MET A 347 34.15 -6.27 8.84
C MET A 347 33.06 -7.10 9.56
N GLN A 348 33.44 -7.95 10.50
CA GLN A 348 32.49 -8.75 11.28
C GLN A 348 31.59 -7.87 12.15
N THR A 349 32.15 -6.85 12.77
CA THR A 349 31.38 -5.92 13.60
C THR A 349 30.34 -5.16 12.77
N TRP A 350 30.71 -4.71 11.56
CA TRP A 350 29.76 -4.10 10.61
C TRP A 350 28.65 -5.08 10.19
N ILE A 351 29.01 -6.31 9.83
CA ILE A 351 28.03 -7.36 9.45
C ILE A 351 27.03 -7.58 10.59
N ASN A 352 27.52 -7.82 11.81
CA ASN A 352 26.68 -8.11 12.97
C ASN A 352 25.75 -6.95 13.30
N LYS A 353 26.24 -5.70 13.28
CA LYS A 353 25.43 -4.53 13.61
C LYS A 353 24.36 -4.25 12.55
N ILE A 354 24.69 -4.34 11.26
CA ILE A 354 23.72 -4.15 10.18
C ILE A 354 22.62 -5.23 10.27
N ASN A 355 23.00 -6.49 10.39
CA ASN A 355 22.04 -7.60 10.45
C ASN A 355 21.16 -7.52 11.71
N CYS A 356 21.72 -7.16 12.85
CA CYS A 356 20.97 -6.97 14.08
C CYS A 356 19.92 -5.85 13.93
N VAL A 357 20.32 -4.68 13.41
CA VAL A 357 19.40 -3.56 13.16
C VAL A 357 18.30 -3.98 12.16
N ALA A 358 18.67 -4.63 11.06
CA ALA A 358 17.70 -5.13 10.08
C ALA A 358 16.70 -6.10 10.72
N ALA A 359 17.18 -7.09 11.51
CA ALA A 359 16.32 -8.08 12.13
C ALA A 359 15.39 -7.48 13.19
N VAL A 360 15.89 -6.56 14.02
CA VAL A 360 15.12 -5.95 15.11
C VAL A 360 14.07 -4.97 14.59
N PHE A 361 14.38 -4.20 13.55
CA PHE A 361 13.55 -3.07 13.15
C PHE A 361 12.75 -3.28 11.86
N SER A 362 13.02 -4.30 11.04
CA SER A 362 12.24 -4.46 9.79
C SER A 362 10.81 -4.93 10.06
N ALA A 363 9.82 -4.18 9.59
CA ALA A 363 8.42 -4.61 9.61
C ALA A 363 8.22 -5.88 8.76
N PRO A 364 7.20 -6.71 9.03
CA PRO A 364 6.92 -7.89 8.23
C PRO A 364 6.73 -7.57 6.73
N PRO A 365 7.18 -8.44 5.81
CA PRO A 365 6.87 -8.31 4.38
C PRO A 365 5.37 -8.24 4.14
N PHE A 366 4.93 -7.42 3.19
CA PHE A 366 3.55 -7.49 2.73
C PHE A 366 3.36 -8.76 1.90
N PRO A 367 2.23 -9.47 2.05
CA PRO A 367 1.90 -10.57 1.17
C PRO A 367 1.92 -10.07 -0.28
N ALA A 368 2.50 -10.87 -1.17
CA ALA A 368 2.45 -10.56 -2.60
C ALA A 368 0.99 -10.36 -3.02
N ALA A 369 0.72 -9.38 -3.90
CA ALA A 369 -0.63 -9.10 -4.35
C ALA A 369 -1.29 -10.40 -4.84
N ILE A 370 -2.41 -10.79 -4.22
CA ILE A 370 -3.16 -11.99 -4.55
C ILE A 370 -3.85 -11.74 -5.90
N GLY A 371 -3.10 -11.93 -6.97
CA GLY A 371 -3.62 -12.15 -8.32
C GLY A 371 -3.49 -13.62 -8.67
N SER A 372 -4.21 -14.07 -9.69
CA SER A 372 -4.14 -15.41 -10.30
C SER A 372 -2.79 -15.73 -10.98
N GLN A 373 -1.68 -15.28 -10.39
CA GLN A 373 -0.33 -15.46 -10.90
C GLN A 373 0.11 -16.90 -10.66
N LYS A 374 0.21 -17.69 -11.74
CA LYS A 374 0.94 -18.98 -11.74
C LYS A 374 2.47 -18.80 -11.61
N LYS A 375 2.96 -17.61 -11.26
CA LYS A 375 4.39 -17.21 -11.33
C LYS A 375 4.87 -16.57 -10.03
N PHE A 376 6.15 -16.77 -9.74
CA PHE A 376 6.79 -16.17 -8.58
C PHE A 376 6.92 -14.65 -8.74
N SER A 377 6.29 -13.91 -7.83
CA SER A 377 6.46 -12.47 -7.67
C SER A 377 7.07 -12.19 -6.29
N ARG A 378 8.06 -11.31 -6.23
CA ARG A 378 8.71 -10.97 -4.97
C ARG A 378 7.75 -10.22 -4.04
N PRO A 379 7.71 -10.57 -2.74
CA PRO A 379 6.99 -9.78 -1.75
C PRO A 379 7.52 -8.34 -1.67
N LEU A 380 6.63 -7.43 -1.27
CA LEU A 380 7.01 -6.05 -1.03
C LEU A 380 7.58 -5.93 0.39
N LEU A 381 8.82 -5.50 0.47
CA LEU A 381 9.56 -5.31 1.72
C LEU A 381 9.49 -3.83 2.12
N PRO A 382 8.71 -3.47 3.15
CA PRO A 382 8.55 -2.07 3.54
C PRO A 382 9.80 -1.48 4.23
N ALA A 383 10.09 -0.21 3.97
CA ALA A 383 11.08 0.58 4.71
C ALA A 383 10.48 1.17 5.99
N THR A 384 9.70 0.37 6.74
CA THR A 384 9.06 0.81 7.99
C THR A 384 9.52 -0.01 9.18
N THR A 385 9.49 0.63 10.35
CA THR A 385 9.84 -0.03 11.60
C THR A 385 8.73 -0.97 12.04
N THR A 386 9.10 -2.18 12.47
CA THR A 386 8.15 -3.14 13.06
C THR A 386 7.47 -2.58 14.30
N LYS A 387 6.20 -2.98 14.51
CA LYS A 387 5.46 -2.71 15.76
C LYS A 387 5.53 -3.89 16.74
N LEU A 388 6.17 -4.99 16.33
CA LEU A 388 6.32 -6.18 17.16
C LEU A 388 7.34 -5.92 18.28
N SER A 389 7.11 -6.51 19.45
CA SER A 389 8.14 -6.62 20.48
C SER A 389 9.32 -7.47 20.00
N GLN A 390 10.47 -7.40 20.67
CA GLN A 390 11.65 -8.19 20.28
C GLN A 390 11.38 -9.69 20.31
N ASP A 391 10.61 -10.18 21.30
CA ASP A 391 10.26 -11.60 21.41
C ASP A 391 9.31 -12.05 20.30
N GLU A 392 8.33 -11.22 19.92
CA GLU A 392 7.43 -11.49 18.80
C GLU A 392 8.17 -11.44 17.47
N GLN A 393 9.09 -10.49 17.31
CA GLN A 393 9.93 -10.36 16.13
C GLN A 393 10.84 -11.61 15.98
N LEU A 394 11.43 -12.09 17.07
CA LEU A 394 12.24 -13.31 17.07
C LEU A 394 11.40 -14.53 16.66
N LYS A 395 10.23 -14.72 17.28
CA LYS A 395 9.30 -15.80 16.92
C LYS A 395 8.87 -15.72 15.45
N SER A 396 8.64 -14.51 14.94
CA SER A 396 8.31 -14.28 13.53
C SER A 396 9.46 -14.71 12.61
N HIS A 397 10.70 -14.35 12.93
CA HIS A 397 11.88 -14.78 12.17
C HIS A 397 12.09 -16.30 12.22
N GLU A 398 11.90 -16.93 13.38
CA GLU A 398 12.00 -18.39 13.52
C GLU A 398 10.94 -19.12 12.69
N ALA A 399 9.70 -18.63 12.71
CA ALA A 399 8.62 -19.18 11.89
C ALA A 399 8.90 -19.00 10.40
N LYS A 400 9.37 -17.81 10.00
CA LYS A 400 9.75 -17.50 8.62
C LYS A 400 10.91 -18.37 8.13
N LEU A 401 11.94 -18.56 8.95
CA LEU A 401 13.07 -19.42 8.62
C LEU A 401 12.61 -20.85 8.34
N LYS A 402 11.72 -21.41 9.18
CA LYS A 402 11.14 -22.74 8.97
C LYS A 402 10.37 -22.79 7.65
N GLN A 403 9.49 -21.82 7.41
CA GLN A 403 8.69 -21.74 6.19
C GLN A 403 9.56 -21.65 4.93
N ILE A 404 10.49 -20.68 4.86
CA ILE A 404 11.34 -20.45 3.70
C ILE A 404 12.28 -21.64 3.46
N SER A 405 12.80 -22.28 4.52
CA SER A 405 13.62 -23.49 4.38
C SER A 405 12.84 -24.64 3.74
N THR A 406 11.58 -24.85 4.15
CA THR A 406 10.70 -25.85 3.54
C THR A 406 10.40 -25.49 2.08
N GLU A 407 10.01 -24.24 1.80
CA GLU A 407 9.74 -23.78 0.43
C GLU A 407 10.96 -23.89 -0.49
N LEU A 408 12.17 -23.64 0.02
CA LEU A 408 13.42 -23.77 -0.72
C LEU A 408 13.73 -25.24 -1.04
N ALA A 409 13.55 -26.13 -0.07
CA ALA A 409 13.74 -27.57 -0.28
C ALA A 409 12.74 -28.12 -1.30
N GLU A 410 11.47 -27.72 -1.21
CA GLU A 410 10.44 -28.06 -2.18
C GLU A 410 10.75 -27.50 -3.57
N HIS A 411 11.17 -26.23 -3.67
CA HIS A 411 11.54 -25.62 -4.94
C HIS A 411 12.73 -26.35 -5.60
N ARG A 412 13.71 -26.79 -4.80
CA ARG A 412 14.88 -27.53 -5.28
C ARG A 412 14.60 -28.98 -5.67
N SER A 413 13.53 -29.60 -5.18
CA SER A 413 13.17 -30.98 -5.53
C SER A 413 12.53 -31.12 -6.92
N TYR A 414 12.02 -30.02 -7.49
CA TYR A 414 11.44 -29.97 -8.84
C TYR A 414 12.23 -29.06 -9.79
N PRO A 415 13.49 -29.38 -10.14
CA PRO A 415 14.25 -28.57 -11.08
C PRO A 415 13.65 -28.64 -12.50
N PRO A 416 13.71 -27.56 -13.29
CA PRO A 416 13.20 -27.55 -14.66
C PRO A 416 14.02 -28.50 -15.55
N ASP A 417 13.38 -29.10 -16.56
CA ASP A 417 14.03 -30.02 -17.50
C ASP A 417 15.20 -29.30 -18.21
N LYS A 418 16.38 -29.96 -18.23
CA LYS A 418 17.62 -29.46 -18.85
C LYS A 418 17.47 -29.13 -20.34
N LYS A 419 16.45 -29.67 -21.01
CA LYS A 419 16.15 -29.39 -22.43
C LYS A 419 15.32 -28.13 -22.64
N LEU A 420 14.67 -27.59 -21.60
CA LEU A 420 13.91 -26.35 -21.67
C LEU A 420 14.88 -25.16 -21.60
N LYS A 421 15.10 -24.47 -22.72
CA LYS A 421 15.72 -23.14 -22.74
C LYS A 421 14.60 -22.11 -22.77
N GLY A 422 14.52 -21.23 -21.76
CA GLY A 422 13.54 -20.14 -21.77
C GLY A 422 13.19 -19.56 -20.41
N LYS A 423 12.12 -18.76 -20.41
CA LYS A 423 11.58 -17.94 -19.31
C LYS A 423 11.29 -18.71 -18.02
N GLU A 424 10.98 -20.00 -18.10
CA GLU A 424 10.69 -20.86 -16.93
C GLU A 424 11.95 -21.16 -16.10
N VAL A 425 13.11 -21.34 -16.75
CA VAL A 425 14.39 -21.53 -16.06
C VAL A 425 14.81 -20.25 -15.35
N ASP A 426 14.52 -19.08 -15.94
CA ASP A 426 14.82 -17.78 -15.33
C ASP A 426 13.91 -17.51 -14.12
N ASP A 427 12.61 -17.82 -14.22
CA ASP A 427 11.66 -17.72 -13.10
C ASP A 427 12.06 -18.68 -11.96
N TYR A 428 12.50 -19.91 -12.29
CA TYR A 428 13.01 -20.87 -11.31
C TYR A 428 14.24 -20.34 -10.57
N LYS A 429 15.23 -19.82 -11.30
CA LYS A 429 16.45 -19.24 -10.72
C LYS A 429 16.14 -18.01 -9.88
N LEU A 430 15.18 -17.19 -10.30
CA LEU A 430 14.77 -16.01 -9.57
C LEU A 430 14.14 -16.37 -8.22
N LYS A 431 13.24 -17.37 -8.21
CA LYS A 431 12.63 -17.89 -6.98
C LYS A 431 13.67 -18.54 -6.06
N ASP A 432 14.58 -19.34 -6.62
CA ASP A 432 15.67 -19.97 -5.85
C ASP A 432 16.56 -18.92 -5.17
N HIS A 433 16.99 -17.90 -5.92
CA HIS A 433 17.82 -16.81 -5.39
C HIS A 433 17.10 -15.91 -4.37
N TYR A 434 15.76 -15.83 -4.45
CA TYR A 434 14.96 -15.16 -3.44
C TYR A 434 14.90 -16.00 -2.16
N LEU A 435 14.52 -17.28 -2.27
CA LEU A 435 14.35 -18.17 -1.13
C LEU A 435 15.67 -18.44 -0.38
N GLU A 436 16.81 -18.45 -1.08
CA GLU A 436 18.14 -18.55 -0.44
C GLU A 436 18.54 -17.25 0.28
N PHE A 437 17.99 -16.11 -0.14
CA PHE A 437 18.33 -14.80 0.42
C PHE A 437 17.51 -14.45 1.66
N GLU A 438 16.22 -14.77 1.64
CA GLU A 438 15.29 -14.58 2.77
C GLU A 438 15.56 -15.58 3.89
#